data_AF-A0A8J5F0K2-F1
#
_entry.id   AF-A0A8J5F0K2-F1
#
_cell.length_a   1.000
_cell.length_b   1.000
_cell.length_c   1.000
_cell.angle_alpha   90.00
_cell.angle_beta   90.00
_cell.angle_gamma   90.00
#
_symmetry.space_group_name_H-M   'P 1'
#
loop_
_entity.id
_entity.type
_entity.pdbx_description
1 polymer ?
#
loop_
_entity_poly.entity_id
_entity_poly.type
_entity_poly.pdbx_seq_one_letter_code
_entity_poly.pdbx_strand_id
1 'polypeptide(L)'
;MRQQGDLQYFRLALCVVCKPNAKDTTALCGRVNSWICINFAKNVQDNLARGFCHELAQMCQISGMEFSLDPVLHPLTAQPDHVERALSTRYHDAMTILQPQGKELDLLIVILPDNDCSLYGDQKQICETGLGLVSQCCLTKHVFRMSKQYLANVGGRDTVLVDALSKCIPLVSDRPTIIFGADVTHPHPGEDSNPSIAGLYFLVYV
;
A
#
# COMPACT_ATOMS: atom_id res chain seq x y z
N MET A 1 17.26 -21.08 -0.58
CA MET A 1 16.05 -20.74 -1.37
C MET A 1 15.11 -19.94 -0.49
N ARG A 2 15.20 -18.61 -0.52
CA ARG A 2 14.30 -17.67 0.17
C ARG A 2 13.75 -16.74 -0.91
N GLN A 3 12.49 -16.90 -1.34
CA GLN A 3 11.78 -15.89 -2.18
C GLN A 3 10.24 -16.01 -2.23
N GLN A 4 9.58 -16.98 -1.57
CA GLN A 4 8.13 -17.15 -1.78
C GLN A 4 7.22 -16.33 -0.84
N GLY A 5 7.72 -15.85 0.32
CA GLY A 5 6.90 -15.18 1.34
C GLY A 5 6.69 -13.67 1.17
N ASP A 6 7.60 -12.97 0.50
CA ASP A 6 7.58 -11.49 0.46
C ASP A 6 6.51 -10.91 -0.48
N LEU A 7 5.95 -11.71 -1.40
CA LEU A 7 4.99 -11.20 -2.38
C LEU A 7 3.55 -11.07 -1.86
N GLN A 8 3.23 -11.61 -0.68
CA GLN A 8 1.88 -11.58 -0.13
C GLN A 8 1.60 -10.29 0.65
N TYR A 9 2.62 -9.71 1.28
CA TYR A 9 2.51 -8.48 2.09
C TYR A 9 2.56 -7.17 1.26
N PHE A 10 3.16 -7.19 0.07
CA PHE A 10 3.19 -6.01 -0.81
C PHE A 10 1.87 -5.74 -1.56
N ARG A 11 0.90 -6.65 -1.48
CA ARG A 11 -0.28 -6.68 -2.37
C ARG A 11 -1.51 -5.93 -1.85
N LEU A 12 -1.64 -5.67 -0.55
CA LEU A 12 -2.93 -5.21 -0.01
C LEU A 12 -3.12 -3.69 0.09
N ALA A 13 -2.08 -2.86 0.13
CA ALA A 13 -2.28 -1.48 0.62
C ALA A 13 -3.09 -0.59 -0.34
N LEU A 14 -2.83 -0.59 -1.66
CA LEU A 14 -3.65 0.21 -2.58
C LEU A 14 -5.08 -0.33 -2.75
N CYS A 15 -5.27 -1.65 -2.70
CA CYS A 15 -6.60 -2.24 -2.77
C CYS A 15 -7.46 -1.89 -1.53
N VAL A 16 -6.83 -1.59 -0.38
CA VAL A 16 -7.51 -1.16 0.86
C VAL A 16 -7.92 0.32 0.82
N VAL A 17 -7.27 1.19 0.04
CA VAL A 17 -7.70 2.60 -0.12
C VAL A 17 -9.01 2.72 -0.94
N CYS A 18 -9.47 1.63 -1.57
CA CYS A 18 -10.82 1.50 -2.09
C CYS A 18 -11.84 1.45 -0.95
N LYS A 19 -12.16 2.60 -0.33
CA LYS A 19 -13.34 2.72 0.54
C LYS A 19 -14.60 2.56 -0.34
N PRO A 20 -15.44 1.52 -0.16
CA PRO A 20 -16.72 1.47 -0.86
C PRO A 20 -17.61 2.60 -0.34
N ASN A 21 -17.99 3.53 -1.23
CA ASN A 21 -19.04 4.49 -0.91
C ASN A 21 -20.39 3.81 -1.16
N ALA A 22 -21.17 3.61 -0.09
CA ALA A 22 -22.45 2.88 -0.10
C ALA A 22 -23.60 3.53 -0.90
N LYS A 23 -23.31 4.50 -1.78
CA LYS A 23 -24.30 5.29 -2.52
C LYS A 23 -24.16 5.26 -4.05
N ASP A 24 -23.06 4.73 -4.59
CA ASP A 24 -22.86 4.65 -6.04
C ASP A 24 -22.37 3.24 -6.45
N THR A 25 -23.26 2.45 -7.05
CA THR A 25 -22.99 1.09 -7.55
C THR A 25 -22.12 1.07 -8.82
N THR A 26 -21.53 2.21 -9.21
CA THR A 26 -20.77 2.37 -10.47
C THR A 26 -19.26 2.58 -10.28
N ALA A 27 -18.76 2.66 -9.05
CA ALA A 27 -17.33 2.84 -8.78
C ALA A 27 -16.78 1.70 -7.91
N LEU A 28 -16.36 0.61 -8.55
CA LEU A 28 -15.46 -0.38 -7.96
C LEU A 28 -14.01 0.14 -7.84
N CYS A 29 -13.75 1.40 -8.20
CA CYS A 29 -12.40 1.99 -8.21
C CYS A 29 -12.17 2.88 -6.97
N GLY A 30 -11.02 2.72 -6.32
CA GLY A 30 -10.62 3.54 -5.20
C GLY A 30 -10.25 4.96 -5.61
N ARG A 31 -10.30 5.89 -4.64
CA ARG A 31 -9.92 7.29 -4.80
C ARG A 31 -8.74 7.61 -3.89
N VAL A 32 -7.71 8.24 -4.44
CA VAL A 32 -6.53 8.75 -3.73
C VAL A 32 -6.27 10.18 -4.19
N ASN A 33 -6.71 11.15 -3.42
CA ASN A 33 -6.59 12.56 -3.74
C ASN A 33 -5.42 13.24 -3.04
N SER A 34 -5.08 12.76 -1.85
CA SER A 34 -4.04 13.35 -1.01
C SER A 34 -3.04 12.27 -0.62
N TRP A 35 -1.88 12.27 -1.25
CA TRP A 35 -0.81 11.32 -0.95
C TRP A 35 0.54 12.00 -0.88
N ILE A 36 1.48 11.35 -0.22
CA ILE A 36 2.87 11.78 -0.10
C ILE A 36 3.83 10.60 -0.34
N CYS A 37 5.11 10.91 -0.55
CA CYS A 37 6.16 9.90 -0.69
C CYS A 37 7.34 10.19 0.24
N ILE A 38 7.91 9.14 0.83
CA ILE A 38 9.19 9.15 1.54
C ILE A 38 10.11 8.10 0.94
N ASN A 39 11.36 8.48 0.71
CA ASN A 39 12.41 7.62 0.22
C ASN A 39 13.46 7.37 1.30
N PHE A 40 13.54 6.14 1.81
CA PHE A 40 14.58 5.72 2.76
C PHE A 40 15.82 5.14 2.07
N ALA A 41 15.79 5.01 0.75
CA ALA A 41 16.87 4.41 -0.01
C ALA A 41 17.86 5.47 -0.52
N LYS A 42 19.07 5.48 0.07
CA LYS A 42 20.16 6.42 -0.26
C LYS A 42 20.58 6.41 -1.73
N ASN A 43 20.46 5.26 -2.40
CA ASN A 43 20.84 5.08 -3.80
C ASN A 43 19.77 5.58 -4.78
N VAL A 44 18.56 5.85 -4.32
CA VAL A 44 17.49 6.43 -5.15
C VAL A 44 17.59 7.95 -5.06
N GLN A 45 17.91 8.57 -6.19
CA GLN A 45 17.94 10.03 -6.29
C GLN A 45 16.52 10.61 -6.35
N ASP A 46 16.36 11.85 -5.91
CA ASP A 46 15.06 12.53 -5.85
C ASP A 46 14.33 12.57 -7.21
N ASN A 47 15.07 12.78 -8.31
CA ASN A 47 14.49 12.76 -9.66
C ASN A 47 13.92 11.39 -10.03
N LEU A 48 14.61 10.31 -9.63
CA LEU A 48 14.16 8.95 -9.87
C LEU A 48 12.94 8.62 -9.02
N ALA A 49 12.94 9.02 -7.74
CA ALA A 49 11.78 8.87 -6.85
C ALA A 49 10.56 9.61 -7.40
N ARG A 50 10.72 10.85 -7.89
CA ARG A 50 9.66 11.64 -8.53
C ARG A 50 9.13 10.96 -9.78
N GLY A 51 10.01 10.51 -10.67
CA GLY A 51 9.64 9.79 -11.89
C GLY A 51 8.85 8.52 -11.57
N PHE A 52 9.33 7.73 -10.62
CA PHE A 52 8.64 6.52 -10.16
C PHE A 52 7.23 6.83 -9.64
N CYS A 53 7.08 7.83 -8.78
CA CYS A 53 5.77 8.16 -8.23
C CYS A 53 4.80 8.66 -9.31
N HIS A 54 5.30 9.42 -10.30
CA HIS A 54 4.49 9.86 -11.42
C HIS A 54 4.00 8.68 -12.27
N GLU A 55 4.90 7.76 -12.66
CA GLU A 55 4.55 6.56 -13.43
C GLU A 55 3.57 5.66 -12.66
N LEU A 56 3.75 5.54 -11.33
CA LEU A 56 2.83 4.78 -10.49
C LEU A 56 1.44 5.45 -10.44
N ALA A 57 1.37 6.76 -10.25
CA ALA A 57 0.12 7.52 -10.25
C ALA A 57 -0.61 7.42 -11.59
N GLN A 58 0.13 7.53 -12.71
CA GLN A 58 -0.42 7.32 -14.04
C GLN A 58 -0.97 5.90 -14.21
N MET A 59 -0.23 4.88 -13.76
CA MET A 59 -0.69 3.50 -13.84
C MET A 59 -1.95 3.26 -13.00
N CYS A 60 -2.06 3.92 -11.85
CA CYS A 60 -3.27 3.92 -11.02
C CYS A 60 -4.47 4.46 -11.79
N GLN A 61 -4.32 5.60 -12.48
CA GLN A 61 -5.36 6.17 -13.35
C GLN A 61 -5.72 5.26 -14.52
N ILE A 62 -4.72 4.67 -15.20
CA ILE A 62 -4.93 3.71 -16.30
C ILE A 62 -5.69 2.47 -15.80
N SER A 63 -5.47 2.08 -14.55
CA SER A 63 -6.16 0.96 -13.90
C SER A 63 -7.57 1.30 -13.43
N GLY A 64 -8.01 2.55 -13.65
CA GLY A 64 -9.36 3.03 -13.40
C GLY A 64 -9.54 3.76 -12.08
N MET A 65 -8.49 3.94 -11.26
CA MET A 65 -8.59 4.66 -9.98
C MET A 65 -8.61 6.18 -10.16
N GLU A 66 -9.37 6.88 -9.32
CA GLU A 66 -9.30 8.33 -9.21
C GLU A 66 -8.07 8.70 -8.36
N PHE A 67 -6.90 8.79 -9.02
CA PHE A 67 -5.61 9.01 -8.36
C PHE A 67 -5.02 10.36 -8.77
N SER A 68 -4.64 11.21 -7.81
CA SER A 68 -3.98 12.49 -8.09
C SER A 68 -2.54 12.29 -8.58
N LEU A 69 -2.19 12.90 -9.72
CA LEU A 69 -0.86 12.71 -10.33
C LEU A 69 0.28 13.30 -9.50
N ASP A 70 0.01 14.40 -8.79
CA ASP A 70 0.98 15.09 -7.97
C ASP A 70 0.76 14.78 -6.48
N PRO A 71 1.83 14.50 -5.71
CA PRO A 71 1.72 14.39 -4.27
C PRO A 71 1.50 15.75 -3.63
N VAL A 72 0.93 15.76 -2.42
CA VAL A 72 0.72 16.97 -1.60
C VAL A 72 2.05 17.71 -1.37
N LEU A 73 3.15 16.95 -1.27
CA LEU A 73 4.50 17.44 -1.06
C LEU A 73 5.49 16.61 -1.90
N HIS A 74 6.55 17.25 -2.43
CA HIS A 74 7.61 16.56 -3.19
C HIS A 74 8.27 15.43 -2.39
N PRO A 75 8.59 14.26 -2.98
CA PRO A 75 9.19 13.13 -2.28
C PRO A 75 10.35 13.55 -1.37
N LEU A 76 10.30 13.10 -0.11
CA LEU A 76 11.34 13.40 0.89
C LEU A 76 12.32 12.24 0.98
N THR A 77 13.62 12.49 0.82
CA THR A 77 14.65 11.49 1.12
C THR A 77 15.04 11.56 2.61
N ALA A 78 14.99 10.42 3.31
CA ALA A 78 15.22 10.30 4.74
C ALA A 78 16.17 9.14 5.09
N GLN A 79 16.74 9.18 6.29
CA GLN A 79 17.63 8.12 6.80
C GLN A 79 16.82 7.04 7.53
N PRO A 80 17.07 5.74 7.29
CA PRO A 80 16.42 4.63 7.99
C PRO A 80 16.49 4.73 9.52
N ASP A 81 17.64 5.15 10.07
CA ASP A 81 17.89 5.26 11.52
C ASP A 81 16.93 6.21 12.24
N HIS A 82 16.22 7.07 11.49
CA HIS A 82 15.27 8.05 12.03
C HIS A 82 13.86 7.85 11.46
N VAL A 83 13.47 6.60 11.16
CA VAL A 83 12.18 6.25 10.52
C VAL A 83 10.96 6.90 11.21
N GLU A 84 10.84 6.80 12.53
CA GLU A 84 9.70 7.34 13.27
C GLU A 84 9.62 8.87 13.17
N ARG A 85 10.75 9.55 13.37
CA ARG A 85 10.82 11.01 13.22
C ARG A 85 10.49 11.42 11.79
N ALA A 86 11.07 10.75 10.80
CA ALA A 86 10.85 11.07 9.39
C ALA A 86 9.38 10.90 9.01
N LEU A 87 8.74 9.79 9.40
CA LEU A 87 7.32 9.54 9.15
C LEU A 87 6.43 10.59 9.84
N SER A 88 6.66 10.83 11.14
CA SER A 88 5.83 11.73 11.94
C SER A 88 5.94 13.19 11.48
N THR A 89 7.17 13.69 11.26
CA THR A 89 7.38 15.04 10.72
C THR A 89 6.71 15.17 9.37
N ARG A 90 6.90 14.18 8.50
CA ARG A 90 6.38 14.27 7.14
C ARG A 90 4.87 14.23 7.06
N TYR A 91 4.24 13.40 7.89
CA TYR A 91 2.80 13.37 8.03
C TYR A 91 2.28 14.73 8.54
N HIS A 92 2.92 15.31 9.56
CA HIS A 92 2.52 16.61 10.10
C HIS A 92 2.64 17.74 9.06
N ASP A 93 3.72 17.75 8.26
CA ASP A 93 3.88 18.72 7.16
C ASP A 93 2.73 18.62 6.16
N ALA A 94 2.33 17.40 5.79
CA ALA A 94 1.21 17.17 4.88
C ALA A 94 -0.12 17.63 5.50
N MET A 95 -0.36 17.27 6.76
CA MET A 95 -1.59 17.64 7.48
C MET A 95 -1.72 19.15 7.67
N THR A 96 -0.61 19.90 7.80
CA THR A 96 -0.63 21.36 7.86
C THR A 96 -1.24 21.98 6.60
N ILE A 97 -1.07 21.33 5.44
CA ILE A 97 -1.66 21.77 4.15
C ILE A 97 -3.11 21.29 4.00
N LEU A 98 -3.41 20.09 4.49
CA LEU A 98 -4.69 19.41 4.27
C LEU A 98 -5.78 19.81 5.28
N GLN A 99 -5.42 20.00 6.56
CA GLN A 99 -6.37 20.34 7.63
C GLN A 99 -7.15 21.62 7.38
N PRO A 100 -6.55 22.74 6.91
CA PRO A 100 -7.30 23.95 6.58
C PRO A 100 -8.35 23.76 5.48
N GLN A 101 -8.21 22.72 4.67
CA GLN A 101 -9.13 22.35 3.59
C GLN A 101 -10.17 21.30 4.04
N GLY A 102 -10.13 20.86 5.30
CA GLY A 102 -10.95 19.76 5.81
C GLY A 102 -10.63 18.41 5.15
N LYS A 103 -9.40 18.23 4.66
CA LYS A 103 -8.92 17.00 4.01
C LYS A 103 -7.99 16.21 4.94
N GLU A 104 -7.88 14.91 4.67
CA GLU A 104 -6.94 14.01 5.33
C GLU A 104 -5.97 13.42 4.29
N LEU A 105 -4.90 12.79 4.78
CA LEU A 105 -3.96 12.07 3.94
C LEU A 105 -4.49 10.65 3.66
N ASP A 106 -4.66 10.31 2.38
CA ASP A 106 -5.20 9.03 1.92
C ASP A 106 -4.12 7.93 1.87
N LEU A 107 -2.90 8.27 1.45
CA LEU A 107 -1.85 7.29 1.17
C LEU A 107 -0.44 7.85 1.40
N LEU A 108 0.42 7.02 2.01
CA LEU A 108 1.86 7.23 2.05
C LEU A 108 2.57 6.18 1.17
N ILE A 109 3.30 6.64 0.15
CA ILE A 109 4.24 5.78 -0.59
C ILE A 109 5.59 5.80 0.12
N VAL A 110 6.17 4.62 0.34
CA VAL A 110 7.48 4.47 0.98
C VAL A 110 8.43 3.71 0.07
N ILE A 111 9.55 4.32 -0.30
CA ILE A 111 10.63 3.64 -1.04
C ILE A 111 11.62 3.07 -0.02
N LEU A 112 11.83 1.76 -0.08
CA LEU A 112 12.66 1.00 0.86
C LEU A 112 13.83 0.32 0.13
N PRO A 113 15.00 0.19 0.78
CA PRO A 113 16.10 -0.64 0.28
C PRO A 113 15.71 -2.13 0.27
N ASP A 114 16.23 -2.89 -0.69
CA ASP A 114 15.87 -4.30 -0.92
C ASP A 114 16.18 -5.27 0.23
N ASN A 115 17.13 -4.95 1.11
CA ASN A 115 17.70 -5.89 2.09
C ASN A 115 17.41 -5.53 3.56
N ASP A 116 16.53 -4.56 3.84
CA ASP A 116 16.26 -4.08 5.20
C ASP A 116 14.84 -4.43 5.64
N CYS A 117 14.67 -5.66 6.15
CA CYS A 117 13.36 -6.16 6.58
C CYS A 117 12.90 -5.49 7.89
N SER A 118 13.83 -5.10 8.77
CA SER A 118 13.54 -4.35 10.00
C SER A 118 12.85 -3.03 9.69
N LEU A 119 13.36 -2.28 8.71
CA LEU A 119 12.79 -1.00 8.33
C LEU A 119 11.34 -1.13 7.82
N TYR A 120 11.02 -2.21 7.10
CA TYR A 120 9.64 -2.49 6.69
C TYR A 120 8.73 -2.70 7.92
N GLY A 121 9.18 -3.52 8.88
CA GLY A 121 8.42 -3.78 10.11
C GLY A 121 8.16 -2.52 10.91
N ASP A 122 9.21 -1.74 11.18
CA ASP A 122 9.12 -0.48 11.94
C ASP A 122 8.20 0.52 11.24
N GLN A 123 8.41 0.74 9.94
CA GLN A 123 7.58 1.65 9.16
C GLN A 123 6.11 1.25 9.18
N LYS A 124 5.82 -0.04 8.99
CA LYS A 124 4.46 -0.57 8.94
C LYS A 124 3.76 -0.41 10.29
N GLN A 125 4.45 -0.77 11.37
CA GLN A 125 3.96 -0.61 12.73
C GLN A 125 3.65 0.87 13.04
N ILE A 126 4.58 1.78 12.73
CA ILE A 126 4.42 3.22 12.98
C ILE A 126 3.25 3.78 12.17
N CYS A 127 3.15 3.44 10.88
CA CYS A 127 2.07 3.94 10.04
C CYS A 127 0.71 3.42 10.48
N GLU A 128 0.55 2.12 10.69
CA GLU A 128 -0.77 1.52 10.96
C GLU A 128 -1.23 1.73 12.41
N THR A 129 -0.32 1.61 13.37
CA THR A 129 -0.66 1.70 14.80
C THR A 129 -0.42 3.10 15.36
N GLY A 130 0.67 3.76 14.95
CA GLY A 130 1.04 5.07 15.48
C GLY A 130 0.28 6.22 14.82
N LEU A 131 0.24 6.24 13.48
CA LEU A 131 -0.30 7.36 12.70
C LEU A 131 -1.68 7.11 12.11
N GLY A 132 -2.16 5.85 12.09
CA GLY A 132 -3.42 5.48 11.44
C GLY A 132 -3.42 5.70 9.91
N LEU A 133 -2.25 5.56 9.28
CA LEU A 133 -2.03 5.83 7.87
C LEU A 133 -1.95 4.56 7.04
N VAL A 134 -2.60 4.57 5.87
CA VAL A 134 -2.37 3.55 4.85
C VAL A 134 -1.05 3.84 4.14
N SER A 135 -0.17 2.84 4.08
CA SER A 135 1.14 2.96 3.46
C SER A 135 1.42 1.86 2.43
N GLN A 136 1.95 2.23 1.26
CA GLN A 136 2.43 1.32 0.22
C GLN A 136 3.96 1.35 0.14
N CYS A 137 4.59 0.23 0.46
CA CYS A 137 6.04 0.08 0.31
C CYS A 137 6.41 -0.30 -1.12
N CYS A 138 7.55 0.21 -1.59
CA CYS A 138 8.13 -0.09 -2.89
C CYS A 138 9.65 -0.30 -2.74
N LEU A 139 10.14 -1.48 -3.12
CA LEU A 139 11.57 -1.78 -3.01
C LEU A 139 12.38 -1.12 -4.13
N THR A 140 13.63 -0.78 -3.83
CA THR A 140 14.55 -0.11 -4.77
C THR A 140 14.65 -0.80 -6.13
N LYS A 141 14.75 -2.14 -6.19
CA LYS A 141 14.78 -2.88 -7.46
C LYS A 141 13.61 -2.56 -8.40
N HIS A 142 12.45 -2.26 -7.83
CA HIS A 142 11.25 -1.94 -8.61
C HIS A 142 11.21 -0.46 -9.01
N VAL A 143 11.74 0.42 -8.18
CA VAL A 143 11.90 1.84 -8.50
C VAL A 143 12.89 2.04 -9.65
N PHE A 144 14.01 1.30 -9.67
CA PHE A 144 14.97 1.37 -10.79
C PHE A 144 14.42 0.76 -12.08
N ARG A 145 13.68 -0.34 -11.98
CA ARG A 145 13.20 -1.07 -13.16
C ARG A 145 11.93 -0.47 -13.77
N MET A 146 11.06 0.11 -12.94
CA MET A 146 9.73 0.63 -13.30
C MET A 146 8.95 -0.27 -14.27
N SER A 147 8.96 -1.59 -14.03
CA SER A 147 8.29 -2.49 -14.98
C SER A 147 6.78 -2.23 -14.97
N LYS A 148 6.19 -2.11 -16.15
CA LYS A 148 4.74 -1.89 -16.31
C LYS A 148 3.91 -2.92 -15.54
N GLN A 149 4.37 -4.17 -15.52
CA GLN A 149 3.74 -5.24 -14.75
C GLN A 149 3.76 -4.96 -13.24
N TYR A 150 4.88 -4.50 -12.69
CA TYR A 150 4.96 -4.16 -11.27
C TYR A 150 4.04 -2.97 -10.96
N LEU A 151 4.11 -1.90 -11.75
CA LEU A 151 3.26 -0.72 -11.56
C LEU A 151 1.77 -1.07 -11.64
N ALA A 152 1.37 -1.95 -12.57
CA ALA A 152 -0.02 -2.40 -12.68
C ALA A 152 -0.46 -3.22 -11.46
N ASN A 153 0.41 -4.08 -10.93
CA ASN A 153 0.13 -4.86 -9.74
C ASN A 153 -0.03 -3.96 -8.49
N VAL A 154 0.84 -2.96 -8.34
CA VAL A 154 0.74 -2.00 -7.22
C VAL A 154 -0.45 -1.06 -7.40
N GLY A 155 -0.74 -0.66 -8.64
CA GLY A 155 -1.87 0.20 -9.02
C GLY A 155 -3.24 -0.49 -8.98
N GLY A 156 -3.37 -1.65 -8.34
CA GLY A 156 -4.66 -2.30 -8.12
C GLY A 156 -5.25 -2.99 -9.35
N ARG A 157 -4.49 -3.16 -10.44
CA ARG A 157 -4.91 -4.03 -11.55
C ARG A 157 -4.63 -5.48 -11.19
N ASP A 158 -5.35 -5.99 -10.20
CA ASP A 158 -5.41 -7.42 -9.96
C ASP A 158 -6.20 -8.07 -11.08
N THR A 159 -5.49 -8.58 -12.09
CA THR A 159 -6.10 -9.40 -13.15
C THR A 159 -6.81 -10.63 -12.58
N VAL A 160 -6.47 -11.08 -11.37
CA VAL A 160 -7.10 -12.21 -10.68
C VAL A 160 -8.40 -11.80 -9.99
N LEU A 161 -8.46 -10.62 -9.37
CA LEU A 161 -9.65 -10.14 -8.65
C LEU A 161 -10.70 -9.63 -9.64
N VAL A 162 -10.31 -8.98 -10.73
CA VAL A 162 -11.24 -8.59 -11.80
C VAL A 162 -11.84 -9.82 -12.47
N ASP A 163 -11.08 -10.90 -12.69
CA ASP A 163 -11.63 -12.16 -13.22
C ASP A 163 -12.49 -12.90 -12.19
N ALA A 164 -12.18 -12.84 -10.88
CA ALA A 164 -12.97 -13.45 -9.81
C ALA A 164 -14.23 -12.64 -9.42
N LEU A 165 -14.24 -11.33 -9.65
CA LEU A 165 -15.40 -10.47 -9.47
C LEU A 165 -16.29 -10.46 -10.73
N SER A 166 -15.70 -10.50 -11.92
CA SER A 166 -16.47 -10.63 -13.18
C SER A 166 -17.01 -12.04 -13.38
N LYS A 167 -16.30 -13.07 -12.89
CA LYS A 167 -16.81 -14.43 -12.75
C LYS A 167 -17.20 -14.63 -11.30
N CYS A 168 -18.38 -14.12 -10.93
CA CYS A 168 -19.10 -14.44 -9.68
C CYS A 168 -18.61 -15.79 -9.15
N ILE A 169 -17.99 -15.80 -7.95
CA ILE A 169 -17.62 -17.06 -7.29
C ILE A 169 -18.87 -17.94 -7.38
N PRO A 170 -18.86 -19.09 -8.08
CA PRO A 170 -20.10 -19.76 -8.50
C PRO A 170 -21.04 -20.19 -7.35
N LEU A 171 -20.59 -20.08 -6.09
CA LEU A 171 -21.35 -20.36 -4.88
C LEU A 171 -21.80 -19.12 -4.08
N VAL A 172 -21.36 -17.91 -4.42
CA VAL A 172 -21.73 -16.67 -3.73
C VAL A 172 -22.89 -16.04 -4.53
N SER A 173 -24.11 -16.42 -4.14
CA SER A 173 -25.40 -15.99 -4.69
C SER A 173 -25.74 -14.54 -4.29
N ASP A 174 -26.80 -13.95 -4.89
CA ASP A 174 -27.49 -12.69 -4.51
C ASP A 174 -28.00 -12.60 -3.04
N ARG A 175 -27.47 -13.41 -2.13
CA ARG A 175 -27.80 -13.40 -0.70
C ARG A 175 -26.62 -12.83 0.07
N PRO A 176 -26.85 -11.97 1.09
CA PRO A 176 -25.80 -11.46 1.94
C PRO A 176 -24.92 -12.60 2.46
N THR A 177 -23.64 -12.57 2.09
CA THR A 177 -22.68 -13.64 2.33
C THR A 177 -21.42 -13.08 2.99
N ILE A 178 -20.97 -13.72 4.06
CA ILE A 178 -19.71 -13.38 4.72
C ILE A 178 -18.72 -14.52 4.42
N ILE A 179 -17.57 -14.18 3.82
CA ILE A 179 -16.48 -15.12 3.57
C ILE A 179 -15.40 -14.87 4.63
N PHE A 180 -15.03 -15.91 5.38
CA PHE A 180 -13.93 -15.87 6.34
C PHE A 180 -12.67 -16.50 5.72
N GLY A 181 -11.57 -15.76 5.73
CA GLY A 181 -10.23 -16.28 5.50
C GLY A 181 -9.46 -16.29 6.81
N ALA A 182 -8.87 -17.42 7.16
CA ALA A 182 -7.98 -17.53 8.32
C ALA A 182 -6.61 -17.98 7.84
N ASP A 183 -5.56 -17.34 8.36
CA ASP A 183 -4.17 -17.71 8.13
C ASP A 183 -3.43 -17.84 9.46
N VAL A 184 -2.52 -18.81 9.54
CA VAL A 184 -1.65 -19.00 10.69
C VAL A 184 -0.22 -19.00 10.20
N THR A 185 0.54 -17.98 10.60
CA THR A 185 1.96 -17.89 10.31
C THR A 185 2.74 -18.39 11.52
N HIS A 186 3.47 -19.49 11.35
CA HIS A 186 4.39 -20.03 12.35
C HIS A 186 5.77 -19.36 12.25
N PRO A 187 6.50 -19.24 13.36
CA PRO A 187 7.88 -18.77 13.35
C PRO A 187 8.79 -19.69 12.52
N HIS A 188 9.93 -19.17 12.09
CA HIS A 188 10.90 -19.96 11.32
C HIS A 188 11.48 -21.11 12.17
N PRO A 189 11.81 -22.28 11.59
CA PRO A 189 12.41 -23.38 12.35
C PRO A 189 13.71 -22.93 13.01
N GLY A 190 13.76 -22.93 14.34
CA GLY A 190 14.90 -22.45 15.13
C GLY A 190 14.64 -21.18 15.96
N GLU A 191 13.48 -20.54 15.82
CA GLU A 191 13.01 -19.44 16.67
C GLU A 191 11.84 -19.88 17.57
N ASP A 192 12.09 -20.88 18.43
CA ASP A 192 11.05 -21.56 19.23
C ASP A 192 10.37 -20.67 20.30
N SER A 193 10.88 -19.45 20.51
CA SER A 193 10.36 -18.48 21.48
C SER A 193 9.41 -17.43 20.87
N ASN A 194 9.25 -17.38 19.55
CA ASN A 194 8.34 -16.44 18.90
C ASN A 194 6.91 -17.05 18.81
N PRO A 195 5.86 -16.31 19.21
CA PRO A 195 4.49 -16.83 19.11
C PRO A 195 4.06 -16.98 17.64
N SER A 196 3.20 -17.96 17.36
CA SER A 196 2.53 -18.04 16.07
C SER A 196 1.48 -16.93 15.97
N ILE A 197 1.37 -16.30 14.80
CA ILE A 197 0.42 -15.21 14.54
C ILE A 197 -0.75 -15.77 13.74
N ALA A 198 -1.97 -15.55 14.22
CA ALA A 198 -3.20 -15.89 13.50
C ALA A 198 -3.85 -14.61 12.98
N GLY A 199 -4.13 -14.57 11.68
CA GLY A 199 -4.89 -13.52 11.02
C GLY A 199 -6.29 -14.00 10.64
N LEU A 200 -7.32 -13.21 10.95
CA LEU A 200 -8.69 -13.45 10.50
C LEU A 200 -9.11 -12.27 9.61
N TYR A 201 -9.52 -12.59 8.39
CA TYR A 201 -10.02 -11.66 7.40
C TYR A 201 -11.47 -12.02 7.08
N PHE A 202 -12.35 -11.05 7.02
CA PHE A 202 -13.72 -11.27 6.56
C PHE A 202 -14.03 -10.34 5.40
N LEU A 203 -14.70 -10.87 4.39
CA LEU A 203 -15.22 -10.10 3.28
C LEU A 203 -16.75 -10.20 3.31
N VAL A 204 -17.41 -9.05 3.46
CA VAL A 204 -18.87 -8.96 3.50
C VAL A 204 -19.36 -8.60 2.11
N TYR A 205 -20.09 -9.52 1.47
CA TYR A 205 -20.95 -9.21 0.34
C TYR A 205 -22.35 -8.91 0.88
N VAL A 206 -22.81 -7.67 0.70
CA VAL A 206 -24.20 -7.26 0.99
C VAL A 206 -24.95 -7.12 -0.31
#